data_AF-A0A7C4BW50-F1
#
_entry.id   AF-A0A7C4BW50-F1
#
_cell.length_a   1.000
_cell.length_b   1.000
_cell.length_c   1.000
_cell.angle_alpha   90.00
_cell.angle_beta   90.00
_cell.angle_gamma   90.00
#
_symmetry.space_group_name_H-M   'P 1'
#
loop_
_entity.id
_entity.type
_entity.pdbx_description
1 polymer ?
#
loop_
_entity_poly.entity_id
_entity_poly.type
_entity_poly.pdbx_seq_one_letter_code
_entity_poly.pdbx_strand_id
1 'polypeptide(L)'
;MLKIIQGLYLTAAVCFAQYSVSTGGAFPEEAVAYGTLMSKSGIKVSGPEGVTLEIWWRDSLPSGSTAKEDNATLTAVPHGAALGILRVTGKYNDRRGQTIKPGVYTMRFSLFPPDGNHQGVAPQRDFLILSRIADDKNPNVNHAYEALMDLS
;
A
#
# COMPACT_ATOMS: atom_id res chain seq x y z
N MET A 1 0.51 -47.30 -14.89
CA MET A 1 0.61 -46.78 -13.51
C MET A 1 1.45 -45.51 -13.39
N LEU A 2 2.50 -45.30 -14.20
CA LEU A 2 3.35 -44.09 -14.13
C LEU A 2 2.70 -42.78 -14.63
N LYS A 3 1.64 -42.85 -15.45
CA LYS A 3 0.94 -41.66 -16.00
C LYS A 3 -0.11 -41.04 -15.07
N ILE A 4 -0.53 -41.75 -14.01
CA ILE A 4 -1.51 -41.24 -13.03
C ILE A 4 -0.80 -40.35 -11.98
N ILE A 5 0.50 -40.58 -11.76
CA ILE A 5 1.28 -39.85 -10.76
C ILE A 5 1.60 -38.42 -11.23
N GLN A 6 1.72 -38.16 -12.53
CA GLN A 6 2.03 -36.82 -13.06
C GLN A 6 0.84 -35.83 -13.00
N GLY A 7 -0.41 -36.32 -12.98
CA GLY A 7 -1.59 -35.45 -12.85
C GLY A 7 -1.78 -34.89 -11.44
N LEU A 8 -1.28 -35.58 -10.41
CA LEU A 8 -1.43 -35.20 -9.01
C LEU A 8 -0.46 -34.08 -8.58
N TYR A 9 0.70 -33.96 -9.23
CA TYR A 9 1.67 -32.90 -8.95
C TYR A 9 1.28 -31.55 -9.55
N LEU A 10 0.56 -31.53 -10.68
CA LEU A 10 0.15 -30.28 -11.34
C LEU A 10 -1.05 -29.61 -10.65
N THR A 11 -1.91 -30.39 -9.99
CA THR A 11 -3.04 -29.86 -9.19
C THR A 11 -2.58 -29.29 -7.84
N ALA A 12 -1.52 -29.85 -7.24
CA ALA A 12 -0.97 -29.34 -5.98
C ALA A 12 -0.40 -27.92 -6.11
N ALA A 13 0.27 -27.58 -7.22
CA ALA A 13 0.89 -26.27 -7.40
C ALA A 13 -0.12 -25.11 -7.44
N VAL A 14 -1.34 -25.33 -7.95
CA VAL A 14 -2.40 -24.31 -7.97
C VAL A 14 -3.00 -24.10 -6.58
N CYS A 15 -2.99 -25.11 -5.72
CA CYS A 15 -3.42 -24.98 -4.32
C CYS A 15 -2.45 -24.15 -3.45
N PHE A 16 -1.21 -23.87 -3.92
CA PHE A 16 -0.23 -23.06 -3.18
C PHE A 16 -0.15 -21.60 -3.66
N ALA A 17 -0.69 -21.27 -4.83
CA ALA A 17 -0.76 -19.89 -5.30
C ALA A 17 -1.99 -19.18 -4.70
N GLN A 18 -1.91 -18.83 -3.41
CA GLN A 18 -2.97 -18.12 -2.68
C GLN A 18 -3.23 -16.71 -3.22
N TYR A 19 -2.27 -16.14 -3.96
CA TYR A 19 -2.36 -14.81 -4.55
C TYR A 19 -2.02 -14.82 -6.04
N SER A 20 -2.69 -13.97 -6.81
CA SER A 20 -2.38 -13.69 -8.21
C SER A 20 -2.29 -12.20 -8.46
N VAL A 21 -1.52 -11.82 -9.49
CA VAL A 21 -1.33 -10.43 -9.90
C VAL A 21 -1.83 -10.24 -11.32
N SER A 22 -2.62 -9.19 -11.53
CA SER A 22 -3.12 -8.78 -12.85
C SER A 22 -3.11 -7.25 -12.98
N THR A 23 -3.49 -6.75 -14.15
CA THR A 23 -3.79 -5.33 -14.31
C THR A 23 -4.97 -4.92 -13.43
N GLY A 24 -4.86 -3.74 -12.81
CA GLY A 24 -5.91 -3.10 -12.02
C GLY A 24 -7.08 -2.62 -12.86
N GLY A 25 -8.19 -2.32 -12.18
CA GLY A 25 -9.37 -1.72 -12.80
C GLY A 25 -9.19 -0.23 -13.10
N ALA A 26 -10.30 0.42 -13.40
CA ALA A 26 -10.36 1.87 -13.56
C ALA A 26 -9.97 2.57 -12.24
N PHE A 27 -9.24 3.69 -12.39
CA PHE A 27 -8.86 4.54 -11.27
C PHE A 27 -10.10 4.97 -10.47
N PRO A 28 -10.07 4.98 -9.13
CA PRO A 28 -11.24 5.31 -8.33
C PRO A 28 -11.75 6.73 -8.53
N GLU A 29 -13.06 6.86 -8.77
CA GLU A 29 -13.73 8.16 -8.93
C GLU A 29 -13.62 8.99 -7.64
N GLU A 30 -13.68 8.34 -6.49
CA GLU A 30 -13.55 8.99 -5.18
C GLU A 30 -12.15 9.59 -4.97
N ALA A 31 -11.15 9.10 -5.70
CA ALA A 31 -9.77 9.56 -5.63
C ALA A 31 -9.39 10.52 -6.78
N VAL A 32 -10.34 11.02 -7.58
CA VAL A 32 -10.08 11.80 -8.80
C VAL A 32 -9.12 12.98 -8.58
N ALA A 33 -9.12 13.60 -7.39
CA ALA A 33 -8.19 14.67 -7.04
C ALA A 33 -6.72 14.27 -7.15
N TYR A 34 -6.40 12.98 -6.95
CA TYR A 34 -5.06 12.42 -7.06
C TYR A 34 -4.71 11.95 -8.49
N GLY A 35 -5.71 11.83 -9.38
CA GLY A 35 -5.58 11.11 -10.64
C GLY A 35 -4.50 11.63 -11.59
N THR A 36 -4.15 12.93 -11.55
CA THR A 36 -3.08 13.50 -12.39
C THR A 36 -1.67 13.14 -11.91
N LEU A 37 -1.53 12.69 -10.66
CA LEU A 37 -0.23 12.28 -10.09
C LEU A 37 -0.02 10.76 -10.20
N MET A 38 -1.08 9.99 -10.39
CA MET A 38 -1.06 8.53 -10.30
C MET A 38 -1.02 7.88 -11.68
N SER A 39 -0.44 6.69 -11.71
CA SER A 39 -0.42 5.86 -12.90
C SER A 39 -1.83 5.57 -13.38
N LYS A 40 -2.00 5.64 -14.71
CA LYS A 40 -3.27 5.36 -15.37
C LYS A 40 -3.71 3.90 -15.22
N SER A 41 -2.77 3.00 -14.99
CA SER A 41 -3.02 1.57 -14.77
C SER A 41 -2.65 1.18 -13.35
N GLY A 42 -3.57 0.50 -12.68
CA GLY A 42 -3.30 -0.10 -11.37
C GLY A 42 -2.65 -1.47 -11.49
N ILE A 43 -2.18 -1.98 -10.36
CA ILE A 43 -1.83 -3.39 -10.15
C ILE A 43 -2.92 -3.98 -9.26
N LYS A 44 -3.51 -5.11 -9.66
CA LYS A 44 -4.45 -5.86 -8.85
C LYS A 44 -3.78 -7.08 -8.27
N VAL A 45 -3.85 -7.23 -6.95
CA VAL A 45 -3.51 -8.44 -6.22
C VAL A 45 -4.82 -9.08 -5.79
N SER A 46 -5.11 -10.28 -6.30
CA SER A 46 -6.25 -11.08 -5.85
C SER A 46 -5.76 -12.11 -4.85
N GLY A 47 -6.43 -12.19 -3.71
CA GLY A 47 -6.13 -13.14 -2.64
C GLY A 47 -7.26 -14.16 -2.44
N PRO A 48 -7.16 -14.96 -1.37
CA PRO A 48 -8.21 -15.92 -1.02
C PRO A 48 -9.49 -15.20 -0.60
N GLU A 49 -10.60 -15.92 -0.62
CA GLU A 49 -11.92 -15.41 -0.24
C GLU A 49 -12.38 -14.18 -1.04
N GLY A 50 -11.81 -13.96 -2.22
CA GLY A 50 -12.20 -12.88 -3.13
C GLY A 50 -11.69 -11.49 -2.74
N VAL A 51 -10.80 -11.38 -1.74
CA VAL A 51 -10.16 -10.09 -1.40
C VAL A 51 -9.32 -9.61 -2.57
N THR A 52 -9.49 -8.35 -2.96
CA THR A 52 -8.63 -7.71 -3.95
C THR A 52 -8.03 -6.42 -3.41
N LEU A 53 -6.74 -6.24 -3.63
CA LEU A 53 -6.01 -5.00 -3.41
C LEU A 53 -5.65 -4.43 -4.78
N GLU A 54 -6.14 -3.24 -5.11
CA GLU A 54 -5.76 -2.55 -6.34
C GLU A 54 -4.95 -1.31 -5.98
N ILE A 55 -3.75 -1.18 -6.54
CA ILE A 55 -2.79 -0.13 -6.20
C ILE A 55 -2.47 0.68 -7.46
N TRP A 56 -2.61 2.00 -7.35
CA TRP A 56 -2.13 2.96 -8.34
C TRP A 56 -1.01 3.77 -7.71
N TRP A 57 0.21 3.59 -8.20
CA TRP A 57 1.39 4.31 -7.72
C TRP A 57 1.47 5.69 -8.36
N ARG A 58 2.11 6.63 -7.68
CA ARG A 58 2.46 7.92 -8.26
C ARG A 58 3.43 7.73 -9.44
N ASP A 59 3.20 8.44 -10.55
CA ASP A 59 4.02 8.34 -11.76
C ASP A 59 5.47 8.83 -11.56
N SER A 60 5.66 9.77 -10.63
CA SER A 60 6.97 10.27 -10.24
C SER A 60 7.11 10.30 -8.72
N LEU A 61 8.24 9.80 -8.23
CA LEU A 61 8.55 9.88 -6.79
C LEU A 61 8.69 11.36 -6.37
N PRO A 62 7.99 11.80 -5.31
CA PRO A 62 8.20 13.11 -4.72
C PRO A 62 9.63 13.22 -4.23
N SER A 63 10.23 14.40 -4.33
CA SER A 63 11.58 14.66 -3.87
C SER A 63 11.66 16.02 -3.14
N GLY A 64 12.82 16.33 -2.58
CA GLY A 64 13.08 17.60 -1.90
C GLY A 64 13.06 17.52 -0.37
N SER A 65 13.01 16.31 0.20
CA SER A 65 13.32 16.15 1.63
C SER A 65 14.78 16.53 1.88
N THR A 66 15.00 17.34 2.92
CA THR A 66 16.34 17.68 3.45
C THR A 66 16.62 16.98 4.77
N ALA A 67 15.67 16.16 5.25
CA ALA A 67 15.79 15.46 6.52
C ALA A 67 16.88 14.38 6.44
N LYS A 68 17.73 14.34 7.45
CA LYS A 68 18.72 13.27 7.63
C LYS A 68 18.12 12.24 8.57
N GLU A 69 17.47 11.25 7.97
CA GLU A 69 16.75 10.21 8.70
C GLU A 69 17.61 8.94 8.76
N ASP A 70 18.03 8.56 9.97
CA ASP A 70 18.72 7.30 10.18
C ASP A 70 17.81 6.14 9.83
N ASN A 71 18.36 5.10 9.19
CA ASN A 71 17.66 3.87 8.80
C ASN A 71 16.39 4.10 7.95
N ALA A 72 16.33 5.22 7.22
CA ALA A 72 15.34 5.46 6.16
C ALA A 72 15.94 5.14 4.79
N THR A 73 15.13 4.52 3.93
CA THR A 73 15.53 4.12 2.57
C THR A 73 15.19 5.22 1.57
N LEU A 74 14.02 5.83 1.69
CA LEU A 74 13.51 6.87 0.78
C LEU A 74 13.87 8.28 1.28
N THR A 75 15.17 8.55 1.45
CA THR A 75 15.67 9.78 2.09
C THR A 75 15.30 11.08 1.35
N ALA A 76 15.07 11.02 0.04
CA ALA A 76 14.67 12.17 -0.77
C ALA A 76 13.16 12.48 -0.69
N VAL A 77 12.33 11.53 -0.27
CA VAL A 77 10.86 11.66 -0.25
C VAL A 77 10.43 12.42 1.00
N PRO A 78 9.68 13.53 0.87
CA PRO A 78 9.16 14.24 2.04
C PRO A 78 8.19 13.38 2.86
N HIS A 79 8.28 13.45 4.18
CA HIS A 79 7.28 12.87 5.08
C HIS A 79 5.87 13.36 4.72
N GLY A 80 4.88 12.47 4.81
CA GLY A 80 3.49 12.76 4.50
C GLY A 80 3.17 12.87 3.01
N ALA A 81 4.15 12.73 2.12
CA ALA A 81 3.90 12.81 0.68
C ALA A 81 3.05 11.62 0.20
N ALA A 82 2.08 11.90 -0.67
CA ALA A 82 1.26 10.87 -1.31
C ALA A 82 2.08 10.09 -2.35
N LEU A 83 2.15 8.76 -2.19
CA LEU A 83 2.86 7.83 -3.07
C LEU A 83 1.94 6.91 -3.87
N GLY A 84 0.67 6.76 -3.46
CA GLY A 84 -0.27 5.94 -4.19
C GLY A 84 -1.70 6.00 -3.67
N ILE A 85 -2.58 5.28 -4.36
CA ILE A 85 -3.96 5.01 -3.98
C ILE A 85 -4.14 3.50 -3.89
N LEU A 86 -4.84 3.05 -2.85
CA LEU A 86 -5.20 1.65 -2.62
C LEU A 86 -6.72 1.51 -2.61
N ARG A 87 -7.27 0.56 -3.37
CA ARG A 87 -8.65 0.08 -3.22
C ARG A 87 -8.65 -1.32 -2.63
N VAL A 88 -9.48 -1.54 -1.61
CA VAL A 88 -9.67 -2.81 -0.92
C VAL A 88 -11.14 -3.23 -1.03
N THR A 89 -11.42 -4.45 -1.46
CA THR A 89 -12.80 -4.97 -1.63
C THR A 89 -13.26 -5.91 -0.52
N GLY A 90 -12.33 -6.50 0.24
CA GLY A 90 -12.63 -7.47 1.31
C GLY A 90 -11.86 -7.18 2.60
N LYS A 91 -12.04 -8.04 3.62
CA LYS A 91 -11.31 -7.90 4.88
C LYS A 91 -9.83 -8.21 4.63
N TYR A 92 -8.98 -7.25 4.94
CA TYR A 92 -7.53 -7.42 4.90
C TYR A 92 -6.95 -6.94 6.22
N ASN A 93 -5.86 -7.53 6.68
CA ASN A 93 -5.19 -7.08 7.90
C ASN A 93 -3.88 -6.41 7.51
N ASP A 94 -3.57 -5.30 8.17
CA ASP A 94 -2.25 -4.69 8.08
C ASP A 94 -1.18 -5.56 8.77
N ARG A 95 0.07 -5.10 8.74
CA ARG A 95 1.20 -5.83 9.36
C ARG A 95 1.06 -6.04 10.87
N ARG A 96 0.19 -5.28 11.54
CA ARG A 96 -0.06 -5.33 12.99
C ARG A 96 -1.26 -6.23 13.33
N GLY A 97 -1.90 -6.84 12.32
CA GLY A 97 -3.12 -7.61 12.48
C GLY A 97 -4.38 -6.76 12.60
N GLN A 98 -4.29 -5.45 12.33
CA GLN A 98 -5.44 -4.56 12.37
C GLN A 98 -6.25 -4.68 11.07
N THR A 99 -7.55 -4.88 11.21
CA THR A 99 -8.43 -5.03 10.04
C THR A 99 -8.63 -3.71 9.32
N ILE A 100 -8.23 -3.69 8.05
CA ILE A 100 -8.55 -2.65 7.08
C ILE A 100 -9.93 -2.95 6.51
N LYS A 101 -10.83 -1.97 6.59
CA LYS A 101 -12.18 -2.08 6.02
C LYS A 101 -12.11 -1.94 4.50
N PRO A 102 -13.04 -2.55 3.74
CA PRO A 102 -13.20 -2.25 2.32
C PRO A 102 -13.36 -0.74 2.09
N GLY A 103 -12.75 -0.24 1.01
CA GLY A 103 -12.75 1.19 0.69
C GLY A 103 -11.56 1.62 -0.16
N VAL A 104 -11.48 2.93 -0.41
CA VAL A 104 -10.38 3.58 -1.12
C VAL A 104 -9.57 4.42 -0.14
N TYR A 105 -8.24 4.29 -0.22
CA TYR A 105 -7.29 4.86 0.70
C TYR A 105 -6.18 5.58 -0.05
N THR A 106 -5.68 6.67 0.52
CA THR A 106 -4.40 7.23 0.14
C THR A 106 -3.28 6.45 0.81
N MET A 107 -2.12 6.38 0.15
CA MET A 107 -0.90 5.76 0.67
C MET A 107 0.15 6.86 0.83
N ARG A 108 0.38 7.31 2.07
CA ARG A 108 1.32 8.40 2.37
C ARG A 108 2.58 7.91 3.04
N PHE A 109 3.72 8.42 2.59
CA PHE A 109 5.01 8.10 3.16
C PHE A 109 5.11 8.58 4.61
N SER A 110 5.58 7.71 5.49
CA SER A 110 5.84 8.06 6.89
C SER A 110 7.05 7.28 7.40
N LEU A 111 7.64 7.83 8.46
CA LEU A 111 8.71 7.22 9.21
C LEU A 111 8.24 7.07 10.65
N PHE A 112 8.39 5.89 11.26
CA PHE A 112 8.12 5.79 12.69
C PHE A 112 9.15 6.62 13.50
N PRO A 113 8.78 7.14 14.68
CA PRO A 113 9.67 7.99 15.49
C PRO A 113 10.97 7.27 15.87
N PRO A 114 12.13 7.94 15.85
CA PRO A 114 13.41 7.36 16.25
C PRO A 114 13.57 7.34 17.78
N ASP A 115 12.54 6.88 18.49
CA ASP A 115 12.53 6.79 19.95
C ASP A 115 12.76 5.35 20.43
N GLY A 116 12.85 5.17 21.75
CA GLY A 116 13.01 3.85 22.36
C GLY A 116 11.82 2.92 22.18
N ASN A 117 10.60 3.46 22.00
CA ASN A 117 9.37 2.69 21.89
C ASN A 117 9.21 2.01 20.53
N HIS A 118 9.92 2.49 19.51
CA HIS A 118 9.86 1.96 18.16
C HIS A 118 11.13 1.18 17.76
N GLN A 119 12.06 0.94 18.70
CA GLN A 119 13.23 0.10 18.42
C GLN A 119 12.82 -1.36 18.18
N GLY A 120 13.26 -1.92 17.06
CA GLY A 120 13.04 -3.33 16.70
C GLY A 120 11.66 -3.66 16.13
N VAL A 121 10.75 -2.68 15.95
CA VAL A 121 9.39 -2.94 15.41
C VAL A 121 9.38 -3.29 13.92
N ALA A 122 10.45 -2.96 13.20
CA ALA A 122 10.72 -3.36 11.82
C ALA A 122 12.20 -3.13 11.44
N PRO A 123 12.70 -3.79 10.38
CA PRO A 123 14.08 -3.61 9.90
C PRO A 123 14.39 -2.22 9.31
N GLN A 124 13.36 -1.50 8.84
CA GLN A 124 13.48 -0.19 8.19
C GLN A 124 12.39 0.75 8.72
N ARG A 125 12.64 2.06 8.65
CA ARG A 125 11.70 3.08 9.16
C ARG A 125 10.60 3.47 8.18
N ASP A 126 10.74 3.15 6.90
CA ASP A 126 9.83 3.51 5.82
C ASP A 126 8.50 2.75 5.91
N PHE A 127 7.39 3.49 6.01
CA PHE A 127 6.03 2.95 5.96
C PHE A 127 5.12 3.77 5.05
N LEU A 128 4.03 3.12 4.63
CA LEU A 128 2.90 3.79 4.02
C LEU A 128 1.72 3.76 4.98
N ILE A 129 1.25 4.93 5.34
CA ILE A 129 0.05 5.11 6.15
C ILE A 129 -1.14 5.13 5.20
N LEU A 130 -2.15 4.35 5.58
CA LEU A 130 -3.42 4.31 4.87
C LEU A 130 -4.39 5.28 5.54
N SER A 131 -4.81 6.30 4.80
CA SER A 131 -5.88 7.20 5.23
C SER A 131 -7.06 7.05 4.29
N ARG A 132 -8.29 7.05 4.82
CA ARG A 132 -9.47 6.94 3.95
C ARG A 132 -9.51 8.14 3.01
N ILE A 133 -9.83 7.88 1.73
CA ILE A 133 -9.89 8.95 0.72
C ILE A 133 -10.88 10.06 1.08
N ALA A 134 -11.92 9.73 1.86
CA ALA A 134 -12.91 10.68 2.34
C ALA A 134 -12.35 11.70 3.34
N ASP A 135 -11.30 11.34 4.07
CA ASP A 135 -10.68 12.14 5.12
C ASP A 135 -9.41 12.85 4.62
N ASP A 136 -8.79 12.34 3.54
CA ASP A 136 -7.56 12.86 2.96
C ASP A 136 -7.71 13.28 1.48
N LYS A 137 -8.24 14.48 1.26
CA LYS A 137 -8.67 14.94 -0.08
C LYS A 137 -7.62 15.73 -0.87
N ASN A 138 -6.52 16.17 -0.24
CA ASN A 138 -5.56 17.08 -0.89
C ASN A 138 -4.25 16.36 -1.25
N PRO A 139 -4.00 16.11 -2.55
CA PRO A 139 -2.80 15.39 -3.00
C PRO A 139 -1.48 16.15 -2.81
N ASN A 140 -1.54 17.47 -2.65
CA ASN A 140 -0.35 18.35 -2.65
C ASN A 140 0.12 18.72 -1.24
N VAL A 141 -0.65 18.38 -0.20
CA VAL A 141 -0.23 18.57 1.18
C VAL A 141 0.73 17.45 1.55
N ASN A 142 1.86 17.78 2.18
CA ASN A 142 2.68 16.82 2.89
C ASN A 142 2.31 16.94 4.38
N HIS A 143 1.51 16.00 4.89
CA HIS A 143 1.05 16.05 6.28
C HIS A 143 2.22 15.90 7.25
N ALA A 144 2.20 16.66 8.34
CA ALA A 144 3.09 16.39 9.47
C ALA A 144 2.71 15.06 10.14
N TYR A 145 3.64 14.50 10.92
CA TYR A 145 3.46 13.18 11.54
C TYR A 145 2.15 13.07 12.34
N GLU A 146 1.90 13.99 13.27
CA GLU A 146 0.70 13.96 14.14
C GLU A 146 -0.58 14.00 13.31
N ALA A 147 -0.68 14.96 12.37
CA ALA A 147 -1.83 15.08 11.48
C ALA A 147 -2.03 13.82 10.60
N LEU A 148 -0.95 13.15 10.20
CA LEU A 148 -1.05 11.91 9.43
C LEU A 148 -1.54 10.73 10.29
N MET A 149 -1.13 10.66 11.56
CA MET A 149 -1.63 9.62 12.49
C MET A 149 -3.10 9.83 12.84
N ASP A 150 -3.56 11.08 12.95
CA ASP A 150 -4.98 11.40 13.18
C ASP A 150 -5.89 10.96 12.01
N LEU A 151 -5.32 10.77 10.82
CA LEU A 151 -6.03 10.32 9.61
C LEU A 151 -6.02 8.79 9.42
N SER A 152 -5.31 8.02 10.26
CA SER A 152 -5.02 6.59 10.05
C SER A 152 -5.84 5.63 10.91
#